data_AF-A0A831UMX7-F1
#
_entry.id   AF-A0A831UMX7-F1
#
_cell.length_a   1.000
_cell.length_b   1.000
_cell.length_c   1.000
_cell.angle_alpha   90.00
_cell.angle_beta   90.00
_cell.angle_gamma   90.00
#
_symmetry.space_group_name_H-M   'P 1'
#
loop_
_entity.id
_entity.type
_entity.pdbx_description
1 polymer ?
#
loop_
_entity_poly.entity_id
_entity_poly.type
_entity_poly.pdbx_seq_one_letter_code
_entity_poly.pdbx_strand_id
1 'polypeptide(L)'
;MSDRADTKRAGRRRLLLRRWLVALALLAVLGGVFTHLRGQDKKAPVRSTTYVVRRGTLPITIVEGGSAESLAPHKVVCEVKGNDTKILFIVEEGYRITRKDIEDRLLLVQLNASEIENRITSQEISYQNAKAAFSKAQQDYEVQEKQNESDIDAAKRAVKFKAMDLQKYLGEDLADELIEELRLRRAAEDAAQAAQNAATAARGAAQDAEDGERARVAESMEELRKEEEGAEEERGPKG
;
A
#
# COMPACT_ATOMS: atom_id res chain seq x y z
N MET A 1 -40.25 -75.52 -131.71
CA MET A 1 -40.98 -76.54 -130.94
C MET A 1 -39.93 -77.55 -130.47
N SER A 2 -39.71 -77.68 -129.14
CA SER A 2 -38.87 -78.69 -128.44
C SER A 2 -37.40 -78.85 -128.89
N ASP A 3 -36.39 -79.11 -128.07
CA ASP A 3 -36.34 -79.98 -126.89
C ASP A 3 -34.98 -79.83 -126.15
N ARG A 4 -35.00 -80.17 -124.85
CA ARG A 4 -33.97 -80.76 -123.96
C ARG A 4 -32.44 -80.64 -124.15
N ALA A 5 -31.81 -80.39 -122.98
CA ALA A 5 -30.71 -81.14 -122.34
C ALA A 5 -29.31 -81.12 -122.98
N ASP A 6 -28.27 -80.71 -122.26
CA ASP A 6 -27.33 -81.54 -121.45
C ASP A 6 -25.91 -81.31 -122.05
N THR A 7 -24.73 -81.31 -121.42
CA THR A 7 -24.23 -81.71 -120.09
C THR A 7 -22.83 -81.09 -119.88
N LYS A 8 -22.44 -80.95 -118.61
CA LYS A 8 -21.08 -81.14 -118.01
C LYS A 8 -19.87 -80.33 -118.52
N ARG A 9 -19.21 -79.66 -117.55
CA ARG A 9 -17.80 -79.95 -117.19
C ARG A 9 -17.48 -79.46 -115.77
N ALA A 10 -17.50 -80.41 -114.85
CA ALA A 10 -17.01 -80.30 -113.47
C ALA A 10 -15.47 -80.35 -113.43
N GLY A 11 -14.85 -79.81 -112.37
CA GLY A 11 -13.64 -80.44 -111.83
C GLY A 11 -12.49 -79.57 -111.32
N ARG A 12 -12.28 -78.31 -111.77
CA ARG A 12 -11.06 -77.55 -111.39
C ARG A 12 -11.26 -76.17 -110.72
N ARG A 13 -12.47 -75.60 -110.72
CA ARG A 13 -12.70 -74.23 -110.20
C ARG A 13 -12.85 -74.14 -108.68
N ARG A 14 -13.32 -75.19 -107.99
CA ARG A 14 -13.62 -75.16 -106.54
C ARG A 14 -12.38 -75.08 -105.63
N LEU A 15 -11.21 -75.55 -106.09
CA LEU A 15 -9.96 -75.48 -105.30
C LEU A 15 -9.27 -74.12 -105.35
N LEU A 16 -9.39 -73.39 -106.47
CA LEU A 16 -8.83 -72.04 -106.61
C LEU A 16 -9.65 -71.01 -105.82
N LEU A 17 -10.99 -71.11 -105.84
CA LEU A 17 -11.88 -70.27 -105.03
C LEU A 17 -11.64 -70.44 -103.52
N ARG A 18 -11.38 -71.66 -103.05
CA ARG A 18 -11.10 -71.93 -101.63
C ARG A 18 -9.75 -71.38 -101.17
N ARG A 19 -8.74 -71.35 -102.05
CA ARG A 19 -7.43 -70.72 -101.77
C ARG A 19 -7.52 -69.18 -101.69
N TRP A 20 -8.33 -68.56 -102.53
CA TRP A 20 -8.53 -67.10 -102.50
C TRP A 20 -9.30 -66.63 -101.25
N LEU A 21 -10.29 -67.40 -100.78
CA LEU A 21 -11.01 -67.08 -99.54
C LEU A 21 -10.10 -67.16 -98.29
N VAL A 22 -9.18 -68.13 -98.23
CA VAL A 22 -8.22 -68.24 -97.11
C VAL A 22 -7.20 -67.09 -97.14
N ALA A 23 -6.75 -66.67 -98.33
CA ALA A 23 -5.85 -65.53 -98.47
C ALA A 23 -6.51 -64.20 -98.05
N LEU A 24 -7.79 -64.00 -98.38
CA LEU A 24 -8.55 -62.82 -97.97
C LEU A 24 -8.77 -62.76 -96.45
N ALA A 25 -9.06 -63.91 -95.84
CA ALA A 25 -9.21 -64.01 -94.39
C ALA A 25 -7.90 -63.71 -93.65
N LEU A 26 -6.76 -64.20 -94.16
CA LEU A 26 -5.43 -63.88 -93.61
C LEU A 26 -5.09 -62.39 -93.72
N LEU A 27 -5.44 -61.74 -94.84
CA LEU A 27 -5.21 -60.31 -95.04
C LEU A 27 -6.04 -59.46 -94.06
N ALA A 28 -7.29 -59.85 -93.79
CA ALA A 28 -8.15 -59.16 -92.84
C ALA A 28 -7.64 -59.28 -91.40
N VAL A 29 -7.14 -60.45 -91.00
CA VAL A 29 -6.55 -60.65 -89.67
C VAL A 29 -5.26 -59.85 -89.51
N LEU A 30 -4.37 -59.86 -90.52
CA LEU A 30 -3.15 -59.05 -90.51
C LEU A 30 -3.44 -57.55 -90.47
N GLY A 31 -4.46 -57.08 -91.21
CA GLY A 31 -4.91 -55.69 -91.17
C GLY A 31 -5.45 -55.29 -89.79
N GLY A 32 -6.27 -56.13 -89.17
CA GLY A 32 -6.81 -55.90 -87.83
C GLY A 32 -5.72 -55.82 -86.76
N VAL A 33 -4.76 -56.76 -86.77
CA VAL A 33 -3.63 -56.77 -85.83
C VAL A 33 -2.74 -55.54 -86.03
N PHE A 34 -2.51 -55.10 -87.26
CA PHE A 34 -1.72 -53.89 -87.54
C PHE A 34 -2.38 -52.62 -87.01
N THR A 35 -3.71 -52.49 -87.12
CA THR A 35 -4.44 -51.35 -86.54
C THR A 35 -4.48 -51.38 -85.02
N HIS A 36 -4.41 -52.57 -84.41
CA HIS A 36 -4.44 -52.70 -82.96
C HIS A 36 -3.06 -52.47 -82.30
N LEU A 37 -1.96 -52.80 -82.99
CA LEU A 37 -0.59 -52.53 -82.52
C LEU A 37 -0.13 -51.08 -82.76
N ARG A 38 -0.74 -50.33 -83.69
CA ARG A 38 -0.50 -48.89 -83.84
C ARG A 38 -1.40 -48.09 -82.91
N GLY A 39 -0.99 -48.03 -81.64
CA GLY A 39 -1.64 -47.31 -80.57
C GLY A 39 -2.12 -45.90 -80.94
N GLN A 40 -3.33 -45.58 -80.50
CA GLN A 40 -3.86 -44.22 -80.45
C GLN A 40 -3.55 -43.60 -79.09
N ASP A 41 -2.37 -42.98 -78.96
CA ASP A 41 -2.11 -42.03 -77.87
C ASP A 41 -2.87 -40.73 -78.14
N LYS A 42 -4.17 -40.72 -77.87
CA LYS A 42 -4.97 -39.50 -77.81
C LYS A 42 -4.85 -38.91 -76.41
N LYS A 43 -3.84 -38.06 -76.18
CA LYS A 43 -3.82 -37.19 -75.00
C LYS A 43 -5.03 -36.26 -75.08
N ALA A 44 -5.99 -36.45 -74.17
CA ALA A 44 -7.15 -35.58 -74.06
C ALA A 44 -6.69 -34.14 -73.70
N PRO A 45 -7.27 -33.10 -74.30
CA PRO A 45 -7.02 -31.73 -73.87
C PRO A 45 -7.61 -31.54 -72.48
N VAL A 46 -6.77 -31.16 -71.51
CA VAL A 46 -7.21 -30.76 -70.18
C VAL A 46 -8.10 -29.53 -70.34
N ARG A 47 -9.42 -29.70 -70.19
CA ARG A 47 -10.37 -28.59 -70.10
C ARG A 47 -10.27 -27.99 -68.70
N SER A 48 -9.45 -26.96 -68.53
CA SER A 48 -9.52 -26.09 -67.36
C SER A 48 -10.58 -25.01 -67.60
N THR A 49 -11.57 -24.92 -66.71
CA THR A 49 -12.54 -23.82 -66.70
C THR A 49 -11.82 -22.54 -66.24
N THR A 50 -11.62 -21.59 -67.15
CA THR A 50 -11.03 -20.28 -66.84
C THR A 50 -12.09 -19.18 -66.82
N TYR A 51 -12.07 -18.31 -65.81
CA TYR A 51 -12.94 -17.15 -65.68
C TYR A 51 -12.15 -15.85 -65.86
N VAL A 52 -12.75 -14.85 -66.52
CA VAL A 52 -12.09 -13.56 -66.79
C VAL A 52 -12.09 -12.71 -65.52
N VAL A 53 -10.91 -12.45 -64.95
CA VAL A 53 -10.75 -11.59 -63.77
C VAL A 53 -11.11 -10.15 -64.13
N ARG A 54 -12.01 -9.54 -63.36
CA ARG A 54 -12.34 -8.12 -63.46
C ARG A 54 -11.73 -7.38 -62.28
N ARG A 55 -11.05 -6.26 -62.57
CA ARG A 55 -10.55 -5.36 -61.52
C ARG A 55 -11.73 -4.56 -60.96
N GLY A 56 -11.89 -4.58 -59.65
CA GLY A 56 -12.86 -3.78 -58.91
C GLY A 56 -12.26 -3.38 -57.58
N THR A 57 -12.75 -2.30 -57.00
CA THR A 57 -12.32 -1.86 -55.67
C THR A 57 -12.89 -2.82 -54.63
N LEU A 58 -12.02 -3.62 -54.01
CA LEU A 58 -12.39 -4.49 -52.90
C LEU A 58 -12.14 -3.73 -51.59
N PRO A 59 -13.19 -3.27 -50.86
CA PRO A 59 -13.00 -2.71 -49.53
C PRO A 59 -12.58 -3.83 -48.59
N ILE A 60 -11.34 -3.75 -48.09
CA ILE A 60 -10.83 -4.66 -47.07
C ILE A 60 -11.09 -4.00 -45.72
N THR A 61 -12.16 -4.42 -45.05
CA THR A 61 -12.46 -3.97 -43.67
C THR A 61 -11.87 -4.98 -42.70
N ILE A 62 -10.94 -4.53 -41.87
CA ILE A 62 -10.34 -5.33 -40.81
C ILE A 62 -11.18 -5.10 -39.55
N VAL A 63 -11.73 -6.17 -38.99
CA VAL A 63 -12.42 -6.13 -37.70
C VAL A 63 -11.39 -6.45 -36.63
N GLU A 64 -10.92 -5.42 -35.94
CA GLU A 64 -10.03 -5.57 -34.80
C GLU A 64 -10.86 -5.67 -33.53
N GLY A 65 -10.60 -6.70 -32.73
CA GLY A 65 -11.18 -6.82 -31.39
C GLY A 65 -10.44 -5.87 -30.43
N GLY A 66 -11.17 -4.95 -29.82
CA GLY A 66 -10.68 -4.07 -28.76
C GLY A 66 -11.64 -4.05 -27.58
N SER A 67 -11.14 -3.74 -26.38
CA SER A 67 -11.95 -3.50 -25.20
C SER A 67 -12.27 -2.02 -25.07
N ALA A 68 -13.53 -1.69 -24.80
CA ALA A 68 -13.91 -0.33 -24.43
C ALA A 68 -13.52 -0.06 -22.97
N GLU A 69 -12.78 1.02 -22.73
CA GLU A 69 -12.45 1.52 -21.40
C GLU A 69 -13.02 2.95 -21.23
N SER A 70 -13.30 3.33 -19.99
CA SER A 70 -13.75 4.68 -19.67
C SER A 70 -12.67 5.72 -20.00
N LEU A 71 -13.05 6.81 -20.65
CA LEU A 71 -12.14 7.91 -21.02
C LEU A 71 -11.44 8.52 -19.79
N ALA A 72 -12.15 8.62 -18.66
CA ALA A 72 -11.64 9.16 -17.41
C ALA A 72 -12.25 8.39 -16.22
N PRO A 73 -11.59 7.32 -15.74
CA PRO A 73 -12.04 6.62 -14.54
C PRO A 73 -11.78 7.50 -13.31
N HIS A 74 -12.82 7.78 -12.53
CA HIS A 74 -12.70 8.47 -11.24
C HIS A 74 -13.05 7.50 -10.12
N LYS A 75 -12.11 7.32 -9.18
CA LYS A 75 -12.29 6.47 -8.00
C LYS A 75 -12.42 7.36 -6.76
N VAL A 76 -13.55 7.28 -6.08
CA VAL A 76 -13.77 7.94 -4.79
C VAL A 76 -13.40 6.96 -3.69
N VAL A 77 -12.49 7.36 -2.80
CA VAL A 77 -12.01 6.54 -1.67
C VAL A 77 -12.26 7.31 -0.39
N CYS A 78 -12.60 6.59 0.68
CA CYS A 78 -12.70 7.19 2.00
C CYS A 78 -11.31 7.56 2.54
N GLU A 79 -11.10 8.83 2.88
CA GLU A 79 -9.86 9.34 3.48
C GLU A 79 -9.88 9.31 5.02
N VAL A 80 -11.03 9.01 5.61
CA VAL A 80 -11.22 9.00 7.06
C VAL A 80 -10.52 7.78 7.66
N LYS A 81 -9.58 8.03 8.56
CA LYS A 81 -8.87 6.99 9.31
C LYS A 81 -9.77 6.44 10.42
N GLY A 82 -10.28 5.23 10.24
CA GLY A 82 -11.07 4.50 11.24
C GLY A 82 -11.73 3.28 10.61
N ASN A 83 -11.84 2.19 11.37
CA ASN A 83 -12.48 0.96 10.88
C ASN A 83 -14.01 1.00 11.00
N ASP A 84 -14.55 1.92 11.79
CA ASP A 84 -15.97 1.94 12.21
C ASP A 84 -16.83 2.99 11.50
N THR A 85 -16.30 3.65 10.46
CA THR A 85 -17.05 4.66 9.71
C THR A 85 -18.10 4.02 8.80
N LYS A 86 -19.30 3.80 9.37
CA LYS A 86 -20.47 3.25 8.66
C LYS A 86 -21.01 4.27 7.66
N ILE A 87 -21.45 3.78 6.51
CA ILE A 87 -22.17 4.59 5.50
C ILE A 87 -23.62 4.76 5.99
N LEU A 88 -24.03 6.01 6.20
CA LEU A 88 -25.40 6.38 6.57
C LEU A 88 -26.30 6.52 5.33
N PHE A 89 -25.74 7.05 4.25
CA PHE A 89 -26.47 7.29 3.01
C PHE A 89 -25.55 7.07 1.82
N ILE A 90 -26.10 6.47 0.77
CA ILE A 90 -25.47 6.32 -0.53
C ILE A 90 -26.53 6.52 -1.61
N VAL A 91 -26.16 7.22 -2.69
CA VAL A 91 -27.02 7.39 -3.86
C VAL A 91 -27.22 6.06 -4.58
N GLU A 92 -28.36 5.89 -5.25
CA GLU A 92 -28.68 4.69 -6.03
C GLU A 92 -27.61 4.37 -7.09
N GLU A 93 -27.35 3.07 -7.27
CA GLU A 93 -26.39 2.60 -8.26
C GLU A 93 -26.81 2.95 -9.69
N GLY A 94 -25.85 3.32 -10.54
CA GLY A 94 -26.12 3.70 -11.92
C GLY A 94 -26.72 5.10 -12.09
N TYR A 95 -26.84 5.88 -11.02
CA TYR A 95 -27.28 7.27 -11.10
C TYR A 95 -26.33 8.12 -11.96
N ARG A 96 -26.90 8.84 -12.93
CA ARG A 96 -26.15 9.78 -13.78
C ARG A 96 -26.21 11.17 -13.18
N ILE A 97 -25.08 11.61 -12.65
CA ILE A 97 -24.92 12.95 -12.06
C ILE A 97 -25.08 14.01 -13.18
N THR A 98 -26.04 14.89 -13.01
CA THR A 98 -26.31 16.03 -13.90
C THR A 98 -25.66 17.30 -13.35
N ARG A 99 -25.43 18.32 -14.20
CA ARG A 99 -24.89 19.62 -13.76
C ARG A 99 -25.71 20.26 -12.64
N LYS A 100 -27.04 20.11 -12.69
CA LYS A 100 -27.94 20.60 -11.65
C LYS A 100 -27.65 19.95 -10.29
N ASP A 101 -27.35 18.65 -10.27
CA ASP A 101 -27.03 17.93 -9.03
C ASP A 101 -25.68 18.39 -8.43
N ILE A 102 -24.77 18.89 -9.27
CA ILE A 102 -23.51 19.51 -8.82
C ILE A 102 -23.79 20.89 -8.19
N GLU A 103 -24.66 21.69 -8.81
CA GLU A 103 -25.08 23.01 -8.30
C GLU A 103 -25.83 22.88 -6.97
N ASP A 104 -26.71 21.88 -6.88
CA ASP A 104 -27.49 21.55 -5.69
C ASP A 104 -26.67 20.81 -4.60
N ARG A 105 -25.37 20.54 -4.86
CA ARG A 105 -24.45 19.78 -4.00
C ARG A 105 -25.04 18.45 -3.52
N LEU A 106 -25.51 17.64 -4.47
CA LEU A 106 -26.03 16.32 -4.18
C LEU A 106 -25.00 15.49 -3.39
N LEU A 107 -25.43 15.04 -2.22
CA LEU A 107 -24.65 14.19 -1.35
C LEU A 107 -24.49 12.81 -2.00
N LEU A 108 -23.27 12.39 -2.30
CA LEU A 108 -23.02 11.07 -2.90
C LEU A 108 -22.98 9.96 -1.85
N VAL A 109 -22.27 10.23 -0.76
CA VAL A 109 -22.07 9.31 0.37
C VAL A 109 -22.07 10.12 1.65
N GLN A 110 -22.84 9.70 2.63
CA GLN A 110 -22.78 10.20 3.99
C GLN A 110 -22.14 9.16 4.90
N LEU A 111 -21.11 9.56 5.63
CA LEU A 111 -20.41 8.73 6.59
C LEU A 111 -20.82 9.13 8.01
N ASN A 112 -20.88 8.17 8.93
CA ASN A 112 -21.12 8.46 10.34
C ASN A 112 -19.89 9.14 10.97
N ALA A 113 -20.07 10.37 11.46
CA ALA A 113 -19.01 11.19 12.05
C ALA A 113 -19.06 11.27 13.59
N SER A 114 -20.05 10.68 14.26
CA SER A 114 -20.31 10.93 15.69
C SER A 114 -19.13 10.58 16.59
N GLU A 115 -18.41 9.48 16.33
CA GLU A 115 -17.22 9.11 17.12
C GLU A 115 -16.07 10.11 16.95
N ILE A 116 -15.87 10.60 15.72
CA ILE A 116 -14.82 11.57 15.41
C ILE A 116 -15.14 12.92 16.06
N GLU A 117 -16.41 13.36 15.99
CA GLU A 117 -16.89 14.57 16.66
C GLU A 117 -16.70 14.48 18.18
N ASN A 118 -17.02 13.34 18.79
CA ASN A 118 -16.78 13.10 20.21
C ASN A 118 -15.29 13.15 20.56
N ARG A 119 -14.42 12.57 19.73
CA ARG A 119 -12.97 12.61 19.91
C ARG A 119 -12.41 14.02 19.79
N ILE A 120 -12.86 14.78 18.79
CA ILE A 120 -12.49 16.20 18.60
C ILE A 120 -12.91 17.00 19.82
N THR A 121 -14.15 16.83 20.28
CA THR A 121 -14.67 17.55 21.45
C THR A 121 -13.88 17.21 22.70
N SER A 122 -13.55 15.93 22.91
CA SER A 122 -12.73 15.48 24.05
C SER A 122 -11.30 16.04 23.99
N GLN A 123 -10.71 16.10 22.80
CA GLN A 123 -9.39 16.71 22.58
C GLN A 123 -9.41 18.21 22.82
N GLU A 124 -10.47 18.90 22.39
CA GLU A 124 -10.66 20.32 22.64
C GLU A 124 -10.78 20.60 24.15
N ILE A 125 -11.58 19.82 24.88
CA ILE A 125 -11.69 19.94 26.35
C ILE A 125 -10.32 19.73 27.01
N SER A 126 -9.58 18.69 26.60
CA SER A 126 -8.24 18.41 27.13
C SER A 126 -7.27 19.57 26.86
N TYR A 127 -7.29 20.12 25.65
CA TYR A 127 -6.49 21.28 25.28
C TYR A 127 -6.85 22.52 26.11
N GLN A 128 -8.13 22.82 26.28
CA GLN A 128 -8.58 23.96 27.08
C GLN A 128 -8.22 23.81 28.56
N ASN A 129 -8.34 22.60 29.12
CA ASN A 129 -7.91 22.31 30.49
C ASN A 129 -6.40 22.48 30.66
N ALA A 130 -5.60 21.95 29.73
CA ALA A 130 -4.15 22.11 29.74
C ALA A 130 -3.75 23.59 29.64
N LYS A 131 -4.42 24.35 28.77
CA LYS A 131 -4.21 25.79 28.61
C LYS A 131 -4.59 26.55 29.88
N ALA A 132 -5.72 26.24 30.50
CA ALA A 132 -6.14 26.85 31.75
C ALA A 132 -5.16 26.53 32.90
N ALA A 133 -4.69 25.29 32.99
CA ALA A 133 -3.70 24.87 33.98
C ALA A 133 -2.37 25.60 33.78
N PHE A 134 -1.90 25.74 32.53
CA PHE A 134 -0.70 26.50 32.21
C PHE A 134 -0.83 27.97 32.61
N SER A 135 -1.92 28.64 32.19
CA SER A 135 -2.17 30.04 32.57
C SER A 135 -2.26 30.22 34.08
N LYS A 136 -2.91 29.28 34.79
CA LYS A 136 -2.99 29.31 36.24
C LYS A 136 -1.61 29.18 36.88
N ALA A 137 -0.80 28.20 36.45
CA ALA A 137 0.54 28.00 36.97
C ALA A 137 1.43 29.23 36.75
N GLN A 138 1.29 29.90 35.60
CA GLN A 138 1.99 31.16 35.32
C GLN A 138 1.55 32.29 36.27
N GLN A 139 0.24 32.47 36.47
CA GLN A 139 -0.29 33.47 37.40
C GLN A 139 0.12 33.18 38.85
N ASP A 140 0.06 31.91 39.27
CA ASP A 140 0.46 31.48 40.61
C ASP A 140 1.96 31.77 40.84
N TYR A 141 2.81 31.54 39.83
CA TYR A 141 4.23 31.90 39.88
C TYR A 141 4.45 33.41 40.04
N GLU A 142 3.77 34.23 39.24
CA GLU A 142 3.87 35.69 39.32
C GLU A 142 3.37 36.23 40.68
N VAL A 143 2.30 35.65 41.22
CA VAL A 143 1.79 35.99 42.55
C VAL A 143 2.81 35.62 43.61
N GLN A 144 3.41 34.43 43.52
CA GLN A 144 4.44 33.99 44.47
C GLN A 144 5.67 34.90 44.44
N GLU A 145 6.13 35.30 43.26
CA GLU A 145 7.25 36.23 43.12
C GLU A 145 6.95 37.57 43.83
N LYS A 146 5.79 38.16 43.58
CA LYS A 146 5.36 39.41 44.22
C LYS A 146 5.15 39.27 45.73
N GLN A 147 4.66 38.12 46.18
CA GLN A 147 4.50 37.85 47.60
C GLN A 147 5.87 37.76 48.28
N ASN A 148 6.82 37.05 47.66
CA ASN A 148 8.20 36.96 48.16
C ASN A 148 8.86 38.34 48.25
N GLU A 149 8.71 39.19 47.22
CA GLU A 149 9.22 40.56 47.24
C GLU A 149 8.57 41.37 48.37
N SER A 150 7.25 41.28 48.51
CA SER A 150 6.50 41.99 49.56
C SER A 150 6.91 41.54 50.96
N ASP A 151 7.13 40.24 51.16
CA ASP A 151 7.54 39.65 52.44
C ASP A 151 8.97 40.07 52.80
N ILE A 152 9.89 40.10 51.82
CA ILE A 152 11.25 40.61 52.00
C ILE A 152 11.21 42.09 52.41
N ASP A 153 10.39 42.89 51.74
CA ASP A 153 10.29 44.32 52.05
C ASP A 153 9.62 44.57 53.41
N ALA A 154 8.60 43.79 53.76
CA ALA A 154 7.99 43.81 55.09
C ALA A 154 9.00 43.45 56.18
N ALA A 155 9.80 42.40 55.95
CA ALA A 155 10.87 41.98 56.86
C ALA A 155 11.95 43.05 57.01
N LYS A 156 12.43 43.64 55.91
CA LYS A 156 13.40 44.76 55.93
C LYS A 156 12.86 45.95 56.74
N ARG A 157 11.60 46.33 56.52
CA ARG A 157 10.95 47.42 57.26
C ARG A 157 10.85 47.08 58.75
N ALA A 158 10.44 45.86 59.10
CA ALA A 158 10.37 45.41 60.49
C ALA A 158 11.74 45.46 61.18
N VAL A 159 12.79 44.97 60.54
CA VAL A 159 14.17 45.06 61.05
C VAL A 159 14.57 46.52 61.27
N LYS A 160 14.28 47.40 60.30
CA LYS A 160 14.59 48.82 60.42
C LYS A 160 13.85 49.47 61.59
N PHE A 161 12.57 49.17 61.79
CA PHE A 161 11.79 49.66 62.93
C PHE A 161 12.35 49.16 64.26
N LYS A 162 12.73 47.88 64.35
CA LYS A 162 13.35 47.33 65.56
C LYS A 162 14.72 47.93 65.86
N ALA A 163 15.52 48.23 64.84
CA ALA A 163 16.79 48.93 65.00
C ALA A 163 16.56 50.36 65.54
N MET A 164 15.60 51.10 64.98
CA MET A 164 15.22 52.43 65.48
C MET A 164 14.71 52.38 66.93
N ASP A 165 13.92 51.37 67.28
CA ASP A 165 13.48 51.16 68.67
C ASP A 165 14.69 50.94 69.60
N LEU A 166 15.64 50.09 69.20
CA LEU A 166 16.85 49.81 69.98
C LEU A 166 17.70 51.08 70.21
N GLN A 167 17.95 51.84 69.13
CA GLN A 167 18.66 53.12 69.19
C GLN A 167 17.97 54.10 70.13
N LYS A 168 16.63 54.16 70.11
CA LYS A 168 15.85 55.00 71.04
C LYS A 168 16.01 54.58 72.51
N TYR A 169 16.17 53.29 72.80
CA TYR A 169 16.31 52.79 74.17
C TYR A 169 17.73 52.88 74.73
N LEU A 170 18.77 52.62 73.92
CA LEU A 170 20.17 52.53 74.37
C LEU A 170 21.02 53.77 74.02
N GLY A 171 20.56 54.61 73.10
CA GLY A 171 21.38 55.64 72.45
C GLY A 171 22.00 55.15 71.14
N GLU A 172 22.33 56.08 70.25
CA GLU A 172 22.76 55.79 68.87
C GLU A 172 24.09 55.02 68.83
N ASP A 173 25.11 55.51 69.56
CA ASP A 173 26.47 54.93 69.55
C ASP A 173 26.53 53.49 70.09
N LEU A 174 25.86 53.24 71.22
CA LEU A 174 25.90 51.95 71.93
C LEU A 174 25.05 50.88 71.23
N ALA A 175 24.00 51.30 70.51
CA ALA A 175 23.17 50.40 69.71
C ALA A 175 23.90 49.94 68.43
N ASP A 176 24.61 50.83 67.76
CA ASP A 176 25.33 50.50 66.51
C ASP A 176 26.50 49.55 66.76
N GLU A 177 27.26 49.74 67.86
CA GLU A 177 28.34 48.83 68.27
C GLU A 177 27.80 47.42 68.55
N LEU A 178 26.67 47.31 69.26
CA LEU A 178 26.04 46.03 69.59
C LEU A 178 25.52 45.30 68.34
N ILE A 179 24.97 46.04 67.37
CA ILE A 179 24.47 45.48 66.11
C ILE A 179 25.62 44.88 65.29
N GLU A 180 26.76 45.58 65.21
CA GLU A 180 27.93 45.10 64.47
C GLU A 180 28.60 43.90 65.14
N GLU A 181 28.71 43.89 66.48
CA GLU A 181 29.21 42.73 67.22
C GLU A 181 28.33 41.49 66.97
N LEU A 182 27.01 41.64 67.06
CA LEU A 182 26.05 40.57 66.80
C LEU A 182 26.07 40.10 65.34
N ARG A 183 26.31 41.01 64.38
CA ARG A 183 26.47 40.67 62.96
C ARG A 183 27.67 39.78 62.72
N LEU A 184 28.83 40.16 63.26
CA LEU A 184 30.06 39.38 63.10
C LEU A 184 29.93 37.99 63.73
N ARG A 185 29.32 37.92 64.91
CA ARG A 185 29.06 36.65 65.59
C ARG A 185 28.13 35.74 64.79
N ARG A 186 27.01 36.26 64.28
CA ARG A 186 26.09 35.47 63.43
C ARG A 186 26.75 35.04 62.13
N ALA A 187 27.53 35.90 61.48
CA ALA A 187 28.24 35.54 60.26
C ALA A 187 29.22 34.38 60.48
N ALA A 188 29.90 34.35 61.64
CA ALA A 188 30.77 33.25 62.01
C ALA A 188 29.98 31.95 62.30
N GLU A 189 28.84 32.06 62.98
CA GLU A 189 27.95 30.92 63.26
C GLU A 189 27.34 30.34 61.97
N ASP A 190 26.84 31.19 61.06
CA ASP A 190 26.27 30.78 59.77
C ASP A 190 27.31 30.10 58.87
N ALA A 191 28.55 30.60 58.84
CA ALA A 191 29.64 29.98 58.08
C ALA A 191 30.00 28.59 58.63
N ALA A 192 30.02 28.44 59.96
CA ALA A 192 30.24 27.14 60.61
C ALA A 192 29.12 26.14 60.31
N GLN A 193 27.87 26.63 60.28
CA GLN A 193 26.70 25.79 60.02
C GLN A 193 26.57 25.42 58.54
N ALA A 194 26.93 26.31 57.62
CA ALA A 194 27.05 26.01 56.20
C ALA A 194 28.12 24.94 55.92
N ALA A 195 29.26 25.00 56.60
CA ALA A 195 30.30 23.98 56.49
C ALA A 195 29.83 22.61 57.03
N GLN A 196 29.08 22.58 58.13
CA GLN A 196 28.47 21.36 58.64
C GLN A 196 27.44 20.77 57.68
N ASN A 197 26.57 21.60 57.10
CA ASN A 197 25.55 21.16 56.16
C ASN A 197 26.14 20.65 54.84
N ALA A 198 27.21 21.28 54.35
CA ALA A 198 27.95 20.79 53.19
C ALA A 198 28.62 19.43 53.48
N ALA A 199 29.18 19.25 54.68
CA ALA A 199 29.80 18.00 55.09
C ALA A 199 28.77 16.86 55.25
N THR A 200 27.56 17.15 55.76
CA THR A 200 26.48 16.16 55.84
C THR A 200 25.87 15.84 54.47
N ALA A 201 25.71 16.84 53.60
CA ALA A 201 25.24 16.62 52.22
C ALA A 201 26.25 15.77 51.40
N ALA A 202 27.55 16.03 51.55
CA ALA A 202 28.59 15.23 50.91
C ALA A 202 28.61 13.78 51.41
N ARG A 203 28.32 13.55 52.71
CA ARG A 203 28.17 12.19 53.25
C ARG A 203 26.92 11.48 52.73
N GLY A 204 25.79 12.18 52.66
CA GLY A 204 24.54 11.63 52.10
C GLY A 204 24.71 11.21 50.64
N ALA A 205 25.27 12.09 49.81
CA ALA A 205 25.54 11.79 48.39
C ALA A 205 26.49 10.61 48.18
N ALA A 206 27.45 10.39 49.09
CA ALA A 206 28.33 9.23 49.05
C ALA A 206 27.58 7.92 49.39
N GLN A 207 26.66 7.96 50.36
CA GLN A 207 25.83 6.80 50.71
C GLN A 207 24.82 6.47 49.62
N ASP A 208 24.18 7.49 49.03
CA ASP A 208 23.21 7.31 47.94
C ASP A 208 23.85 6.76 46.67
N ALA A 209 25.12 7.11 46.40
CA ALA A 209 25.88 6.56 45.29
C ALA A 209 26.23 5.06 45.49
N GLU A 210 26.66 4.69 46.70
CA GLU A 210 26.94 3.28 47.04
C GLU A 210 25.67 2.41 47.01
N ASP A 211 24.54 2.95 47.44
CA ASP A 211 23.24 2.25 47.40
C ASP A 211 22.69 2.14 45.98
N GLY A 212 22.91 3.15 45.14
CA GLY A 212 22.55 3.12 43.71
C GLY A 212 23.37 2.12 42.89
N GLU A 213 24.67 1.97 43.19
CA GLU A 213 25.51 0.96 42.55
C GLU A 213 25.08 -0.47 42.92
N ARG A 214 24.73 -0.70 44.19
CA ARG A 214 24.20 -1.99 44.66
C ARG A 214 22.85 -2.33 44.00
N ALA A 215 21.98 -1.35 43.81
CA ALA A 215 20.69 -1.55 43.15
C ALA A 215 20.85 -1.94 41.67
N ARG A 216 21.76 -1.29 40.93
CA ARG A 216 22.03 -1.61 39.51
C ARG A 216 22.65 -2.99 39.34
N VAL A 217 23.57 -3.38 40.22
CA VAL A 217 24.16 -4.73 40.21
C VAL A 217 23.10 -5.79 40.51
N ALA A 218 22.19 -5.53 41.46
CA ALA A 218 21.08 -6.42 41.76
C ALA A 218 20.12 -6.59 40.58
N GLU A 219 19.75 -5.49 39.90
CA GLU A 219 18.87 -5.50 38.73
C GLU A 219 19.49 -6.27 37.55
N SER A 220 20.78 -6.06 37.28
CA SER A 220 21.49 -6.81 36.22
C SER A 220 21.63 -8.31 36.51
N MET A 221 21.77 -8.71 37.77
CA MET A 221 21.78 -10.13 38.17
C MET A 221 20.39 -10.77 38.05
N GLU A 222 19.33 -9.99 38.25
CA GLU A 222 17.96 -10.47 38.10
C GLU A 222 17.56 -10.63 36.62
N GLU A 223 18.04 -9.74 35.73
CA GLU A 223 17.84 -9.87 34.29
C GLU A 223 18.56 -11.10 33.72
N LEU A 224 19.82 -11.32 34.09
CA LEU A 224 20.57 -12.52 33.69
C LEU A 224 19.91 -13.81 34.18
N ARG A 225 19.35 -13.79 35.40
CA ARG A 225 18.61 -14.94 35.94
C ARG A 225 17.32 -15.22 35.14
N LYS A 226 16.61 -14.19 34.70
CA LYS A 226 15.40 -14.36 33.85
C LYS A 226 15.75 -14.85 32.45
N GLU A 227 16.89 -14.46 31.89
CA GLU A 227 17.38 -14.99 30.61
C GLU A 227 17.80 -16.46 30.71
N GLU A 228 18.45 -16.87 31.80
CA GLU A 228 18.78 -18.29 32.04
C GLU A 228 17.53 -19.15 32.26
N GLU A 229 16.54 -18.67 33.03
CA GLU A 229 15.27 -19.38 33.24
C GLU A 229 14.44 -19.48 31.94
N GLY A 230 14.47 -18.46 31.07
CA GLY A 230 13.82 -18.50 29.75
C GLY A 230 14.49 -19.44 28.74
N ALA A 231 15.81 -19.63 28.84
CA ALA A 231 16.54 -20.55 27.98
C ALA A 231 16.34 -22.04 28.33
N GLU A 232 15.92 -22.35 29.56
CA GLU A 232 15.55 -23.71 29.95
C GLU A 232 14.14 -24.12 29.48
N GLU A 233 13.22 -23.16 29.26
CA GLU A 233 11.84 -23.44 28.85
C GLU A 233 11.72 -23.79 27.34
N GLU A 234 12.59 -23.26 26.46
CA GLU A 234 12.67 -23.70 25.04
C GLU A 234 13.33 -25.09 24.84
N ARG A 235 13.91 -25.68 25.89
CA ARG A 235 14.51 -27.03 25.88
C ARG A 235 13.59 -28.12 26.46
N GLY A 236 12.26 -27.92 26.43
CA GLY A 236 11.28 -28.98 26.72
C GLY A 236 11.37 -30.15 25.71
N PRO A 237 11.26 -31.41 26.15
CA PRO A 237 11.69 -32.57 25.37
C PRO A 237 10.73 -32.87 24.21
N LYS A 238 11.28 -33.00 23.00
CA LYS A 238 10.64 -33.81 21.95
C LYS A 238 10.83 -35.29 22.30
N GLY A 239 9.82 -35.88 22.92
CA GLY A 239 9.64 -37.32 23.12
C GLY A 239 8.21 -37.69 22.82
#